data_AF-A0A386HRD2-F1
#
_entry.id   AF-A0A386HRD2-F1
#
_cell.length_a   1.000
_cell.length_b   1.000
_cell.length_c   1.000
_cell.angle_alpha   90.00
_cell.angle_beta   90.00
_cell.angle_gamma   90.00
#
_symmetry.space_group_name_H-M   'P 1'
#
loop_
_entity.id
_entity.type
_entity.pdbx_description
1 polymer ?
#
loop_
_entity_poly.entity_id
_entity_poly.type
_entity_poly.pdbx_seq_one_letter_code
_entity_poly.pdbx_strand_id
1 'polypeptide(L)'
;MENSIDDLLDLIHKWKSFRENDASGDAISFARWLLNREGAGQDAEKSVVENSKNVIRTYQSPDISNKALVGYLLGRMNMFVKNYAKEPFQKLGVASIEEFRLLALTQRLKNPNRSEISNEAMMEFSTVNDMLKRLEKRGLIAHEKDENDKRASRVSLTPKGKELLGKIFNALAGMQPKVTGDLSDEEQENLVSLLMRLNRFHTHYFETEFKKKK
;
A
#
# COMPACT_ATOMS: atom_id res chain seq x y z
N MET A 1 -36.84 23.44 -25.26
CA MET A 1 -35.83 24.49 -25.53
C MET A 1 -35.88 25.58 -24.46
N GLU A 2 -37.06 25.99 -23.96
CA GLU A 2 -37.19 27.01 -22.89
C GLU A 2 -36.38 26.68 -21.61
N ASN A 3 -36.46 25.46 -21.06
CA ASN A 3 -35.70 25.10 -19.84
C ASN A 3 -34.18 25.29 -19.94
N SER A 4 -33.58 25.12 -21.13
CA SER A 4 -32.13 25.23 -21.28
C SER A 4 -31.63 26.67 -21.23
N ILE A 5 -32.51 27.65 -21.52
CA ILE A 5 -32.17 29.07 -21.45
C ILE A 5 -32.25 29.52 -19.99
N ASP A 6 -33.25 29.05 -19.24
CA ASP A 6 -33.39 29.34 -17.81
C ASP A 6 -32.22 28.80 -16.99
N ASP A 7 -31.74 27.58 -17.30
CA ASP A 7 -30.55 26.99 -16.66
C ASP A 7 -29.28 27.82 -16.92
N LEU A 8 -29.12 28.34 -18.15
CA LEU A 8 -28.00 29.21 -18.50
C LEU A 8 -28.08 30.56 -17.80
N LEU A 9 -29.29 31.12 -17.67
CA LEU A 9 -29.51 32.37 -16.95
C LEU A 9 -29.17 32.19 -15.46
N ASP A 10 -29.57 31.09 -14.83
CA ASP A 10 -29.21 30.79 -13.43
C ASP A 10 -27.68 30.71 -13.24
N LEU A 11 -26.98 29.99 -14.14
CA LEU A 11 -25.51 29.90 -14.13
C LEU A 11 -24.83 31.26 -14.25
N ILE A 12 -25.35 32.16 -15.09
CA ILE A 12 -24.83 33.53 -15.25
C ILE A 12 -25.04 34.36 -13.98
N HIS A 13 -26.19 34.24 -13.32
CA HIS A 13 -26.45 34.93 -12.04
C HIS A 13 -25.55 34.42 -10.93
N LYS A 14 -25.34 33.09 -10.86
CA LYS A 14 -24.39 32.45 -9.93
C LYS A 14 -22.95 32.93 -10.18
N TRP A 15 -22.53 33.04 -11.44
CA TRP A 15 -21.20 33.59 -11.83
C TRP A 15 -21.01 35.02 -11.34
N LYS A 16 -22.01 35.87 -11.53
CA LYS A 16 -21.97 37.26 -11.07
C LYS A 16 -21.79 37.35 -9.55
N SER A 17 -22.57 36.57 -8.77
CA SER A 17 -22.46 36.52 -7.31
C SER A 17 -21.08 36.00 -6.82
N PHE A 18 -20.47 35.08 -7.56
CA PHE A 18 -19.11 34.61 -7.29
C PHE A 18 -18.07 35.73 -7.48
N ARG A 19 -18.12 36.44 -8.63
CA ARG A 19 -17.16 37.49 -8.97
C ARG A 19 -17.26 38.74 -8.10
N GLU A 20 -18.39 38.96 -7.43
CA GLU A 20 -18.56 40.00 -6.39
C GLU A 20 -17.75 39.68 -5.12
N ASN A 21 -17.51 38.39 -4.82
CA ASN A 21 -16.74 37.94 -3.66
C ASN A 21 -15.27 37.63 -3.99
N ASP A 22 -14.97 37.23 -5.23
CA ASP A 22 -13.62 37.06 -5.76
C ASP A 22 -13.51 37.65 -7.17
N ALA A 23 -13.06 38.90 -7.22
CA ALA A 23 -12.91 39.65 -8.47
C ALA A 23 -11.83 39.09 -9.42
N SER A 24 -11.00 38.14 -8.97
CA SER A 24 -9.95 37.50 -9.77
C SER A 24 -10.26 36.06 -10.18
N GLY A 25 -11.32 35.45 -9.64
CA GLY A 25 -11.64 34.03 -9.80
C GLY A 25 -11.99 33.62 -11.23
N ASP A 26 -11.40 32.51 -11.70
CA ASP A 26 -11.60 31.93 -13.03
C ASP A 26 -12.69 30.86 -13.08
N ALA A 27 -12.92 30.27 -14.26
CA ALA A 27 -13.94 29.24 -14.48
C ALA A 27 -13.79 28.04 -13.54
N ILE A 28 -12.55 27.68 -13.22
CA ILE A 28 -12.22 26.55 -12.33
C ILE A 28 -12.54 26.89 -10.88
N SER A 29 -12.19 28.10 -10.44
CA SER A 29 -12.50 28.60 -9.10
C SER A 29 -14.00 28.75 -8.88
N PHE A 30 -14.74 29.16 -9.92
CA PHE A 30 -16.20 29.18 -9.89
C PHE A 30 -16.82 27.79 -9.80
N ALA A 31 -16.34 26.82 -10.56
CA ALA A 31 -16.83 25.44 -10.48
C ALA A 31 -16.64 24.88 -9.06
N ARG A 32 -15.49 25.11 -8.45
CA ARG A 32 -15.22 24.73 -7.04
C ARG A 32 -16.15 25.45 -6.05
N TRP A 33 -16.41 26.74 -6.28
CA TRP A 33 -17.31 27.53 -5.45
C TRP A 33 -18.77 27.05 -5.54
N LEU A 34 -19.25 26.72 -6.75
CA LEU A 34 -20.57 26.12 -6.98
C LEU A 34 -20.70 24.79 -6.24
N LEU A 35 -19.71 23.92 -6.42
CA LEU A 35 -19.64 22.62 -5.75
C LEU A 35 -19.61 22.77 -4.23
N ASN A 36 -18.97 23.81 -3.69
CA ASN A 36 -18.97 24.06 -2.25
C ASN A 36 -20.29 24.64 -1.73
N ARG A 37 -21.01 25.45 -2.53
CA ARG A 37 -22.32 26.03 -2.15
C ARG A 37 -23.47 25.03 -2.25
N GLU A 38 -23.41 24.11 -3.22
CA GLU A 38 -24.39 23.04 -3.40
C GLU A 38 -24.05 21.77 -2.60
N GLY A 39 -23.00 21.83 -1.75
CA GLY A 39 -22.66 20.76 -0.83
C GLY A 39 -21.90 19.57 -1.45
N ALA A 40 -21.38 19.69 -2.66
CA ALA A 40 -20.57 18.68 -3.34
C ALA A 40 -19.15 18.50 -2.76
N GLY A 41 -18.70 19.39 -1.86
CA GLY A 41 -17.58 19.10 -0.95
C GLY A 41 -17.85 17.90 -0.02
N GLN A 42 -19.12 17.54 0.17
CA GLN A 42 -19.51 16.31 0.84
C GLN A 42 -19.54 15.10 -0.09
N ASP A 43 -19.42 15.21 -1.42
CA ASP A 43 -19.63 14.05 -2.32
C ASP A 43 -18.36 13.22 -2.55
N ALA A 44 -17.16 13.77 -2.36
CA ALA A 44 -15.94 12.96 -2.27
C ALA A 44 -15.87 12.21 -0.93
N GLU A 45 -16.26 12.88 0.16
CA GLU A 45 -16.32 12.29 1.49
C GLU A 45 -17.50 11.30 1.60
N LYS A 46 -18.67 11.62 1.03
CA LYS A 46 -19.80 10.70 0.86
C LYS A 46 -19.44 9.58 -0.09
N SER A 47 -18.77 9.76 -1.23
CA SER A 47 -18.39 8.64 -2.12
C SER A 47 -17.52 7.60 -1.41
N VAL A 48 -16.55 8.04 -0.60
CA VAL A 48 -15.74 7.14 0.25
C VAL A 48 -16.59 6.52 1.37
N VAL A 49 -17.46 7.31 2.01
CA VAL A 49 -18.36 6.86 3.09
C VAL A 49 -19.52 5.99 2.56
N GLU A 50 -19.95 6.12 1.31
CA GLU A 50 -21.11 5.47 0.68
C GLU A 50 -20.68 4.17 0.00
N ASN A 51 -19.47 4.14 -0.60
CA ASN A 51 -18.83 2.88 -0.99
C ASN A 51 -18.45 2.02 0.23
N SER A 52 -18.19 2.63 1.40
CA SER A 52 -17.94 1.90 2.65
C SER A 52 -19.22 1.53 3.42
N LYS A 53 -20.32 2.28 3.28
CA LYS A 53 -21.67 1.93 3.77
C LYS A 53 -22.14 0.57 3.24
N ASN A 54 -21.72 0.16 2.04
CA ASN A 54 -22.04 -1.16 1.48
C ASN A 54 -21.26 -2.33 2.11
N VAL A 55 -20.16 -2.07 2.82
CA VAL A 55 -19.31 -3.11 3.44
C VAL A 55 -19.59 -3.25 4.94
N ILE A 56 -19.99 -2.18 5.64
CA ILE A 56 -20.11 -2.17 7.12
C ILE A 56 -21.47 -1.57 7.51
N ARG A 57 -22.52 -2.40 7.55
CA ARG A 57 -23.91 -1.96 7.78
C ARG A 57 -24.29 -1.76 9.26
N THR A 58 -23.37 -1.94 10.21
CA THR A 58 -23.76 -2.13 11.63
C THR A 58 -23.11 -1.20 12.67
N TYR A 59 -22.27 -0.23 12.29
CA TYR A 59 -21.57 0.59 13.28
C TYR A 59 -21.79 2.10 13.05
N GLN A 60 -22.45 2.75 14.01
CA GLN A 60 -22.86 4.16 13.95
C GLN A 60 -21.74 5.17 14.28
N SER A 61 -20.48 4.71 14.46
CA SER A 61 -19.33 5.59 14.70
C SER A 61 -18.39 5.63 13.48
N PRO A 62 -18.15 6.81 12.87
CA PRO A 62 -17.26 6.94 11.71
C PRO A 62 -15.82 6.47 11.95
N ASP A 63 -15.26 6.69 13.16
CA ASP A 63 -13.89 6.31 13.49
C ASP A 63 -13.68 4.79 13.50
N ILE A 64 -14.63 4.04 14.07
CA ILE A 64 -14.61 2.57 14.07
C ILE A 64 -14.77 2.03 12.64
N SER A 65 -15.65 2.66 11.86
CA SER A 65 -15.91 2.26 10.47
C SER A 65 -14.70 2.49 9.57
N ASN A 66 -14.02 3.63 9.70
CA ASN A 66 -12.81 3.92 8.93
C ASN A 66 -11.65 2.98 9.31
N LYS A 67 -11.42 2.73 10.60
CA LYS A 67 -10.39 1.79 11.06
C LYS A 67 -10.62 0.38 10.52
N ALA A 68 -11.85 -0.11 10.61
CA ALA A 68 -12.22 -1.42 10.10
C ALA A 68 -12.09 -1.49 8.56
N LEU A 69 -12.54 -0.45 7.86
CA LEU A 69 -12.47 -0.36 6.41
C LEU A 69 -11.02 -0.35 5.91
N VAL A 70 -10.13 0.45 6.52
CA VAL A 70 -8.72 0.49 6.15
C VAL A 70 -8.09 -0.90 6.28
N GLY A 71 -8.33 -1.59 7.40
CA GLY A 71 -7.85 -2.97 7.58
C GLY A 71 -8.38 -3.93 6.51
N TYR A 72 -9.68 -3.86 6.22
CA TYR A 72 -10.32 -4.66 5.16
C TYR A 72 -9.73 -4.38 3.78
N LEU A 73 -9.57 -3.10 3.41
CA LEU A 73 -9.05 -2.68 2.12
C LEU A 73 -7.57 -3.08 1.96
N LEU A 74 -6.73 -2.91 2.99
CA LEU A 74 -5.35 -3.39 2.97
C LEU A 74 -5.28 -4.90 2.72
N GLY A 75 -6.15 -5.67 3.39
CA GLY A 75 -6.28 -7.11 3.16
C GLY A 75 -6.70 -7.45 1.73
N ARG A 76 -7.71 -6.74 1.19
CA ARG A 76 -8.20 -6.92 -0.18
C ARG A 76 -7.15 -6.53 -1.23
N MET A 77 -6.43 -5.44 -1.05
CA MET A 77 -5.34 -5.02 -1.94
C MET A 77 -4.22 -6.06 -1.97
N ASN A 78 -3.84 -6.61 -0.82
CA ASN A 78 -2.88 -7.71 -0.75
C ASN A 78 -3.35 -8.95 -1.53
N MET A 79 -4.66 -9.25 -1.56
CA MET A 79 -5.18 -10.35 -2.38
C MET A 79 -5.02 -10.10 -3.88
N PHE A 80 -5.24 -8.86 -4.35
CA PHE A 80 -4.98 -8.50 -5.74
C PHE A 80 -3.50 -8.62 -6.09
N VAL A 81 -2.61 -8.06 -5.27
CA VAL A 81 -1.15 -8.19 -5.43
C VAL A 81 -0.75 -9.65 -5.54
N LYS A 82 -1.24 -10.52 -4.63
CA LYS A 82 -0.94 -11.96 -4.65
C LYS A 82 -1.38 -12.65 -5.95
N ASN A 83 -2.50 -12.24 -6.53
CA ASN A 83 -2.99 -12.83 -7.77
C ASN A 83 -2.21 -12.35 -8.99
N TYR A 84 -1.94 -11.04 -9.10
CA TYR A 84 -1.22 -10.47 -10.24
C TYR A 84 0.27 -10.81 -10.23
N ALA A 85 0.87 -11.01 -9.05
CA ALA A 85 2.27 -11.39 -8.93
C ALA A 85 2.57 -12.85 -9.30
N LYS A 86 1.56 -13.71 -9.49
CA LYS A 86 1.76 -15.15 -9.79
C LYS A 86 2.60 -15.38 -11.04
N GLU A 87 2.19 -14.77 -12.16
CA GLU A 87 2.87 -14.96 -13.44
C GLU A 87 4.29 -14.37 -13.45
N PRO A 88 4.53 -13.11 -12.99
CA PRO A 88 5.88 -12.59 -12.83
C PRO A 88 6.79 -13.46 -11.96
N PHE A 89 6.28 -13.97 -10.84
CA PHE A 89 7.06 -14.83 -9.95
C PHE A 89 7.40 -16.16 -10.61
N GLN A 90 6.45 -16.80 -11.29
CA GLN A 90 6.72 -18.03 -12.04
C GLN A 90 7.79 -17.83 -13.11
N LYS A 91 7.71 -16.75 -13.90
CA LYS A 91 8.71 -16.41 -14.93
C LYS A 91 10.10 -16.19 -14.37
N LEU A 92 10.20 -15.63 -13.16
CA LEU A 92 11.46 -15.37 -12.46
C LEU A 92 11.90 -16.55 -11.57
N GLY A 93 11.15 -17.66 -11.55
CA GLY A 93 11.43 -18.84 -10.73
C GLY A 93 11.27 -18.60 -9.23
N VAL A 94 10.48 -17.61 -8.82
CA VAL A 94 10.15 -17.32 -7.41
C VAL A 94 8.93 -18.14 -7.01
N ALA A 95 9.03 -18.90 -5.93
CA ALA A 95 7.96 -19.85 -5.58
C ALA A 95 6.70 -19.18 -5.05
N SER A 96 6.83 -18.07 -4.32
CA SER A 96 5.71 -17.34 -3.74
C SER A 96 6.05 -15.91 -3.32
N ILE A 97 5.04 -15.14 -2.94
CA ILE A 97 5.22 -13.79 -2.36
C ILE A 97 5.96 -13.83 -1.03
N GLU A 98 5.82 -14.90 -0.26
CA GLU A 98 6.55 -15.12 0.98
C GLU A 98 8.05 -15.31 0.70
N GLU A 99 8.41 -16.05 -0.35
CA GLU A 99 9.82 -16.20 -0.76
C GLU A 99 10.44 -14.87 -1.19
N PHE A 100 9.71 -14.07 -1.98
CA PHE A 100 10.09 -12.68 -2.28
C PHE A 100 10.26 -11.85 -1.00
N ARG A 101 9.32 -11.95 -0.06
CA ARG A 101 9.38 -11.25 1.23
C ARG A 101 10.66 -11.60 1.99
N LEU A 102 11.10 -12.85 2.02
CA LEU A 102 12.35 -13.23 2.70
C LEU A 102 13.58 -12.59 2.04
N LEU A 103 13.65 -12.55 0.70
CA LEU A 103 14.73 -11.87 -0.01
C LEU A 103 14.75 -10.37 0.29
N ALA A 104 13.58 -9.73 0.25
CA ALA A 104 13.44 -8.30 0.55
C ALA A 104 13.80 -7.97 2.01
N LEU A 105 13.37 -8.79 2.97
CA LEU A 105 13.72 -8.64 4.38
C LEU A 105 15.22 -8.84 4.62
N THR A 106 15.84 -9.83 3.98
CA THR A 106 17.29 -10.07 4.07
C THR A 106 18.07 -8.84 3.60
N GLN A 107 17.65 -8.23 2.48
CA GLN A 107 18.25 -7.00 1.98
C GLN A 107 18.04 -5.79 2.92
N ARG A 108 16.83 -5.66 3.48
CA ARG A 108 16.47 -4.54 4.36
C ARG A 108 17.18 -4.58 5.70
N LEU A 109 17.21 -5.75 6.34
CA LEU A 109 17.75 -5.93 7.69
C LEU A 109 19.29 -5.95 7.74
N LYS A 110 19.97 -6.06 6.59
CA LYS A 110 21.44 -6.04 6.45
C LYS A 110 22.12 -7.09 7.33
N ASN A 111 22.23 -8.33 6.83
CA ASN A 111 22.78 -9.50 7.52
C ASN A 111 21.99 -9.97 8.76
N PRO A 112 20.66 -10.18 8.66
CA PRO A 112 19.91 -10.76 9.77
C PRO A 112 20.26 -12.23 10.02
N ASN A 113 20.00 -12.74 11.22
CA ASN A 113 19.91 -14.18 11.48
C ASN A 113 18.52 -14.73 11.11
N ARG A 114 18.37 -16.06 11.06
CA ARG A 114 17.12 -16.71 10.65
C ARG A 114 15.94 -16.37 11.59
N SER A 115 16.19 -16.19 12.88
CA SER A 115 15.17 -15.85 13.88
C SER A 115 14.67 -14.41 13.69
N GLU A 116 15.57 -13.48 13.40
CA GLU A 116 15.23 -12.10 13.02
C GLU A 116 14.36 -12.07 11.77
N ILE A 117 14.73 -12.83 10.73
CA ILE A 117 13.90 -12.96 9.52
C ILE A 117 12.52 -13.55 9.84
N SER A 118 12.45 -14.61 10.65
CA SER A 118 11.18 -15.26 11.01
C SER A 118 10.25 -14.32 11.78
N ASN A 119 10.81 -13.65 12.78
CA ASN A 119 10.14 -12.64 13.56
C ASN A 119 9.59 -11.52 12.67
N GLU A 120 10.39 -11.05 11.72
CA GLU A 120 10.02 -9.91 10.90
C GLU A 120 9.13 -10.25 9.71
N ALA A 121 9.19 -11.49 9.24
CA ALA A 121 8.24 -12.04 8.29
C ALA A 121 6.87 -12.33 8.94
N MET A 122 6.78 -12.30 10.28
CA MET A 122 5.63 -12.77 11.07
C MET A 122 5.23 -14.20 10.71
N MET A 123 6.22 -15.07 10.54
CA MET A 123 6.06 -16.45 10.08
C MET A 123 6.76 -17.41 11.02
N GLU A 124 6.20 -18.62 11.16
CA GLU A 124 6.80 -19.70 11.94
C GLU A 124 8.24 -19.99 11.52
N PHE A 125 9.11 -20.20 12.51
CA PHE A 125 10.55 -20.36 12.28
C PHE A 125 10.86 -21.55 11.36
N SER A 126 10.15 -22.66 11.51
CA SER A 126 10.30 -23.85 10.65
C SER A 126 10.05 -23.52 9.17
N THR A 127 8.94 -22.84 8.88
CA THR A 127 8.57 -22.41 7.52
C THR A 127 9.61 -21.50 6.90
N VAL A 128 10.08 -20.51 7.67
CA VAL A 128 11.11 -19.56 7.21
C VAL A 128 12.44 -20.28 7.00
N ASN A 129 12.84 -21.15 7.92
CA ASN A 129 14.06 -21.94 7.82
C ASN A 129 14.07 -22.83 6.56
N ASP A 130 12.94 -23.47 6.23
CA ASP A 130 12.82 -24.29 5.03
C ASP A 130 12.85 -23.45 3.74
N MET A 131 12.22 -22.28 3.74
CA MET A 131 12.31 -21.34 2.61
C MET A 131 13.75 -20.84 2.41
N LEU A 132 14.44 -20.44 3.48
CA LEU A 132 15.83 -19.98 3.42
C LEU A 132 16.76 -21.08 2.91
N LYS A 133 16.62 -22.34 3.37
CA LYS A 133 17.40 -23.46 2.83
C LYS A 133 17.20 -23.64 1.31
N ARG A 134 15.97 -23.46 0.80
CA ARG A 134 15.71 -23.53 -0.65
C ARG A 134 16.35 -22.36 -1.40
N LEU A 135 16.30 -21.15 -0.85
CA LEU A 135 16.96 -19.97 -1.41
C LEU A 135 18.50 -20.14 -1.43
N GLU A 136 19.06 -20.72 -0.37
CA GLU A 136 20.49 -21.03 -0.25
C GLU A 136 20.92 -22.07 -1.29
N LYS A 137 20.16 -23.17 -1.41
CA LYS A 137 20.40 -24.20 -2.46
C LYS A 137 20.36 -23.62 -3.87
N ARG A 138 19.58 -22.56 -4.10
CA ARG A 138 19.49 -21.84 -5.38
C ARG A 138 20.60 -20.79 -5.58
N GLY A 139 21.45 -20.59 -4.57
CA GLY A 139 22.53 -19.60 -4.56
C GLY A 139 22.04 -18.16 -4.49
N LEU A 140 20.84 -17.92 -3.95
CA LEU A 140 20.26 -16.57 -3.83
C LEU A 140 20.63 -15.91 -2.49
N ILE A 141 20.87 -16.71 -1.47
CA ILE A 141 21.37 -16.26 -0.18
C ILE A 141 22.64 -17.04 0.18
N ALA A 142 23.45 -16.45 1.04
CA ALA A 142 24.62 -17.07 1.64
C ALA A 142 24.49 -17.08 3.16
N HIS A 143 25.09 -18.10 3.76
CA HIS A 143 25.27 -18.21 5.19
C HIS A 143 26.69 -17.79 5.56
N GLU A 144 26.78 -16.77 6.41
CA GLU A 144 28.05 -16.32 6.99
C GLU A 144 28.09 -16.75 8.45
N LYS A 145 29.24 -17.29 8.88
CA LYS A 145 29.50 -17.49 10.30
C LYS A 145 29.80 -16.13 10.90
N ASP A 146 29.05 -15.76 11.93
CA ASP A 146 29.36 -14.57 12.73
C ASP A 146 30.65 -14.86 13.52
N GLU A 147 31.69 -14.05 13.33
CA GLU A 147 32.98 -14.21 14.01
C GLU A 147 32.85 -13.98 15.53
N ASN A 148 31.84 -13.21 15.96
CA ASN A 148 31.59 -12.87 17.35
C ASN A 148 30.60 -13.82 18.04
N ASP A 149 29.70 -14.44 17.28
CA ASP A 149 28.76 -15.44 17.80
C ASP A 149 28.62 -16.64 16.86
N LYS A 150 29.42 -17.68 17.10
CA LYS A 150 29.41 -18.94 16.33
C LYS A 150 28.04 -19.66 16.37
N ARG A 151 27.09 -19.26 17.22
CA ARG A 151 25.74 -19.81 17.30
C ARG A 151 24.74 -19.05 16.42
N ALA A 152 25.01 -17.79 16.08
CA ALA A 152 24.14 -16.96 15.24
C ALA A 152 24.64 -16.98 13.79
N SER A 153 24.12 -17.88 12.97
CA SER A 153 24.42 -17.85 11.53
C SER A 153 23.66 -16.71 10.85
N ARG A 154 24.40 -15.83 10.19
CA ARG A 154 23.89 -14.65 9.49
C ARG A 154 23.55 -14.98 8.04
N VAL A 155 22.57 -14.27 7.50
CA VAL A 155 22.04 -14.49 6.15
C VAL A 155 22.26 -13.23 5.33
N SER A 156 22.93 -13.36 4.19
CA SER A 156 23.17 -12.26 3.25
C SER A 156 22.63 -12.62 1.85
N LEU A 157 22.25 -11.61 1.06
CA LEU A 157 21.95 -11.84 -0.36
C LEU A 157 23.25 -12.00 -1.15
N THR A 158 23.33 -13.03 -1.98
CA THR A 158 24.40 -13.16 -2.97
C THR A 158 24.22 -12.12 -4.09
N PRO A 159 25.22 -11.88 -4.96
CA PRO A 159 25.04 -11.05 -6.14
C PRO A 159 23.85 -11.51 -7.01
N LYS A 160 23.69 -12.83 -7.18
CA LYS A 160 22.55 -13.44 -7.88
C LYS A 160 21.21 -13.15 -7.18
N GLY A 161 21.19 -13.19 -5.85
CA GLY A 161 20.01 -12.84 -5.05
C GLY A 161 19.60 -11.39 -5.21
N LYS A 162 20.56 -10.46 -5.19
CA LYS A 162 20.33 -9.02 -5.40
C LYS A 162 19.80 -8.74 -6.80
N GLU A 163 20.39 -9.35 -7.81
CA GLU A 163 19.95 -9.23 -9.20
C GLU A 163 18.51 -9.73 -9.38
N LEU A 164 18.19 -10.92 -8.82
CA LEU A 164 16.84 -11.46 -8.85
C LEU A 164 15.86 -10.52 -8.15
N LEU A 165 16.22 -9.98 -6.98
CA LEU A 165 15.37 -9.05 -6.25
C LEU A 165 15.06 -7.79 -7.07
N GLY A 166 16.05 -7.22 -7.76
CA GLY A 166 15.85 -6.10 -8.68
C GLY A 166 14.92 -6.46 -9.85
N LYS A 167 15.09 -7.65 -10.45
CA LYS A 167 14.19 -8.15 -11.51
C LYS A 167 12.75 -8.30 -11.02
N ILE A 168 12.55 -8.77 -9.78
CA ILE A 168 11.22 -8.88 -9.18
C ILE A 168 10.58 -7.50 -9.03
N PHE A 169 11.28 -6.51 -8.48
CA PHE A 169 10.75 -5.16 -8.32
C PHE A 169 10.34 -4.54 -9.67
N ASN A 170 11.17 -4.69 -10.70
CA ASN A 170 10.84 -4.21 -12.05
C ASN A 170 9.62 -4.92 -12.63
N ALA A 171 9.51 -6.24 -12.43
CA ALA A 171 8.37 -7.00 -12.92
C ALA A 171 7.07 -6.64 -12.18
N LEU A 172 7.13 -6.37 -10.87
CA LEU A 172 5.99 -5.89 -10.09
C LEU A 172 5.59 -4.45 -10.47
N ALA A 173 6.56 -3.59 -10.80
CA ALA A 173 6.27 -2.23 -11.29
C ALA A 173 5.60 -2.23 -12.68
N GLY A 174 5.94 -3.22 -13.52
CA GLY A 174 5.38 -3.38 -14.86
C GLY A 174 4.15 -4.30 -14.95
N MET A 175 3.63 -4.83 -13.83
CA MET A 175 2.54 -5.79 -13.86
C MET A 175 1.21 -5.15 -14.31
N GLN A 176 0.37 -5.93 -15.00
CA GLN A 176 -0.96 -5.52 -15.42
C GLN A 176 -2.04 -6.48 -14.87
N PRO A 177 -3.16 -5.96 -14.34
CA PRO A 177 -3.41 -4.53 -14.10
C PRO A 177 -2.50 -3.99 -12.99
N LYS A 178 -2.15 -2.70 -13.08
CA LYS A 178 -1.42 -2.01 -12.01
C LYS A 178 -2.27 -2.05 -10.74
N VAL A 179 -1.67 -2.39 -9.60
CA VAL A 179 -2.35 -2.36 -8.30
C VAL A 179 -2.76 -0.94 -7.90
N THR A 180 -2.06 0.07 -8.41
CA THR A 180 -2.41 1.48 -8.24
C THR A 180 -3.60 1.91 -9.11
N GLY A 181 -4.07 1.08 -10.05
CA GLY A 181 -5.17 1.42 -10.93
C GLY A 181 -4.90 2.69 -11.74
N ASP A 182 -5.80 3.66 -11.62
CA ASP A 182 -5.85 4.95 -12.31
C ASP A 182 -5.37 6.13 -11.43
N LEU A 183 -4.81 5.87 -10.25
CA LEU A 183 -4.24 6.91 -9.39
C LEU A 183 -3.16 7.71 -10.12
N SER A 184 -3.26 9.04 -10.02
CA SER A 184 -2.22 9.99 -10.45
C SER A 184 -0.92 9.81 -9.66
N ASP A 185 0.19 10.34 -10.17
CA ASP A 185 1.48 10.26 -9.48
C ASP A 185 1.44 10.92 -8.09
N GLU A 186 0.73 12.05 -7.96
CA GLU A 186 0.53 12.73 -6.67
C GLU A 186 -0.29 11.87 -5.68
N GLU A 187 -1.35 11.22 -6.14
CA GLU A 187 -2.14 10.32 -5.29
C GLU A 187 -1.35 9.08 -4.87
N GLN A 188 -0.50 8.54 -5.75
CA GLN A 188 0.41 7.45 -5.44
C GLN A 188 1.44 7.87 -4.37
N GLU A 189 2.05 9.05 -4.49
CA GLU A 189 2.98 9.59 -3.50
C GLU A 189 2.30 9.79 -2.13
N ASN A 190 1.09 10.33 -2.13
CA ASN A 190 0.29 10.51 -0.92
C ASN A 190 -0.04 9.15 -0.26
N LEU A 191 -0.48 8.16 -1.05
CA LEU A 191 -0.75 6.82 -0.56
C LEU A 191 0.51 6.16 0.02
N VAL A 192 1.65 6.26 -0.67
CA VAL A 192 2.94 5.75 -0.18
C VAL A 192 3.31 6.40 1.15
N SER A 193 3.16 7.72 1.28
CA SER A 193 3.43 8.44 2.53
C SER A 193 2.56 7.92 3.69
N LEU A 194 1.27 7.71 3.46
CA LEU A 194 0.35 7.14 4.46
C LEU A 194 0.73 5.70 4.84
N LEU A 195 1.00 4.84 3.86
CA LEU A 195 1.42 3.46 4.09
C LEU A 195 2.74 3.38 4.84
N MET A 196 3.70 4.28 4.56
CA MET A 196 4.96 4.36 5.29
C MET A 196 4.75 4.78 6.74
N ARG A 197 3.82 5.70 7.02
CA ARG A 197 3.45 6.08 8.39
C ARG A 197 2.88 4.88 9.15
N LEU A 198 1.95 4.14 8.54
CA LEU A 198 1.40 2.91 9.11
C LEU A 198 2.49 1.86 9.35
N ASN A 199 3.37 1.65 8.37
CA ASN A 199 4.48 0.69 8.47
C ASN A 199 5.41 1.02 9.65
N ARG A 200 5.80 2.29 9.84
CA ARG A 200 6.64 2.69 10.98
C ARG A 200 5.95 2.42 12.31
N PHE A 201 4.67 2.79 12.44
CA PHE A 201 3.89 2.52 13.65
C PHE A 201 3.84 1.02 13.96
N HIS A 202 3.47 0.20 12.98
CA HIS A 202 3.33 -1.25 13.18
C HIS A 202 4.65 -1.98 13.40
N THR A 203 5.74 -1.54 12.77
CA THR A 203 7.08 -2.09 13.03
C THR A 203 7.43 -1.91 14.51
N HIS A 204 7.30 -0.68 15.02
CA HIS A 204 7.57 -0.38 16.42
C HIS A 204 6.63 -1.14 17.37
N TYR A 205 5.31 -1.04 17.17
CA TYR A 205 4.32 -1.67 18.03
C TYR A 205 4.48 -3.20 18.09
N PHE A 206 4.79 -3.84 16.96
CA PHE A 206 4.97 -5.28 16.91
C PHE A 206 6.19 -5.74 17.74
N GLU A 207 7.28 -4.98 17.68
CA GLU A 207 8.49 -5.23 18.46
C GLU A 207 8.31 -4.94 19.95
N THR A 208 7.67 -3.83 20.31
CA THR A 208 7.61 -3.38 21.72
C THR A 208 6.45 -3.99 22.50
N GLU A 209 5.28 -4.15 21.87
CA GLU A 209 4.03 -4.48 22.56
C GLU A 209 3.50 -5.88 22.22
N PHE A 210 3.63 -6.33 20.97
CA PHE A 210 3.03 -7.59 20.54
C PHE A 210 3.89 -8.81 20.87
N LYS A 211 5.19 -8.79 20.53
CA LYS A 211 6.11 -9.90 20.80
C LYS A 211 6.30 -10.19 22.30
N LYS A 212 6.26 -9.17 23.16
CA LYS A 212 6.45 -9.34 24.62
C LYS A 212 5.29 -10.06 25.33
N LYS A 213 4.11 -10.16 24.68
CA LYS A 213 2.91 -10.81 25.23
C LYS A 213 2.78 -12.28 24.85
N LYS A 214 3.66 -12.79 23.98
CA LYS A 214 3.77 -14.21 23.63
C LYS A 214 4.92 -14.84 24.40
#